data_AF-A0A7X3R5G8-F1
#
_entry.id   AF-A0A7X3R5G8-F1
#
_cell.length_a   1.000
_cell.length_b   1.000
_cell.length_c   1.000
_cell.angle_alpha   90.00
_cell.angle_beta   90.00
_cell.angle_gamma   90.00
#
_symmetry.space_group_name_H-M   'P 1'
#
loop_
_entity.id
_entity.type
_entity.pdbx_description
1 polymer ?
#
loop_
_entity_poly.entity_id
_entity_poly.type
_entity_poly.pdbx_seq_one_letter_code
_entity_poly.pdbx_strand_id
1 'polypeptide(L)'
;MHTTERVTQSDFVYRRRQDSKSQVLSFTEAYPDYHPQDRVGLVSPRLEDGVFGLAGAVLGLATGFYDCLRSKGGEFFNYPQHHAFIGGRNGRVHTRNGDRDLTIPELGSAWGWLDVWPETNWHLCPATPAGMLEAAFRLQVNRLFWPVSFMPGTVDEPLSHYAYRLLRGRLKSVWYYDCEDGNLEVRASGSAADVIRESLERLPRENAENLYDGETTSRPWFENRFKPVEPEAFLEDMSVCFTDG
;
A
#
# COMPACT_ATOMS: atom_id res chain seq x y z
N MET A 1 -13.51 -13.61 -3.69
CA MET A 1 -12.70 -14.10 -4.81
C MET A 1 -11.28 -14.20 -4.30
N HIS A 2 -10.67 -15.38 -4.33
CA HIS A 2 -9.28 -15.53 -3.92
C HIS A 2 -8.38 -15.30 -5.12
N THR A 3 -7.72 -14.15 -5.19
CA THR A 3 -6.64 -13.85 -6.15
C THR A 3 -5.49 -14.87 -6.07
N THR A 4 -5.45 -15.64 -4.98
CA THR A 4 -4.61 -16.83 -4.76
C THR A 4 -4.78 -17.93 -5.80
N GLU A 5 -5.85 -17.98 -6.60
CA GLU A 5 -5.95 -18.98 -7.67
C GLU A 5 -5.49 -18.43 -9.03
N ARG A 6 -5.30 -17.11 -9.11
CA ARG A 6 -5.06 -16.40 -10.37
C ARG A 6 -3.63 -15.89 -10.51
N VAL A 7 -2.96 -15.61 -9.39
CA VAL A 7 -1.68 -14.89 -9.39
C VAL A 7 -0.63 -15.63 -8.55
N THR A 8 0.62 -15.59 -9.03
CA THR A 8 1.81 -16.18 -8.42
C THR A 8 3.00 -15.22 -8.51
N GLN A 9 4.09 -15.51 -7.80
CA GLN A 9 5.29 -14.67 -7.88
C GLN A 9 5.89 -14.56 -9.28
N SER A 10 5.67 -15.53 -10.18
CA SER A 10 6.17 -15.44 -11.56
C SER A 10 5.48 -14.37 -12.40
N ASP A 11 4.34 -13.85 -11.95
CA ASP A 11 3.64 -12.74 -12.61
C ASP A 11 4.30 -11.38 -12.33
N PHE A 12 5.28 -11.34 -11.40
CA PHE A 12 5.98 -10.14 -10.98
C PHE A 12 7.46 -10.16 -11.36
N VAL A 13 7.96 -9.00 -11.77
CA VAL A 13 9.39 -8.74 -11.92
C VAL A 13 9.76 -7.55 -11.04
N TYR A 14 10.66 -7.79 -10.09
CA TYR A 14 11.21 -6.76 -9.22
C TYR A 14 12.53 -6.27 -9.80
N ARG A 15 12.75 -4.95 -9.85
CA ARG A 15 14.02 -4.38 -10.27
C ARG A 15 14.48 -3.28 -9.35
N ARG A 16 15.79 -3.16 -9.16
CA ARG A 16 16.41 -1.99 -8.54
C ARG A 16 17.16 -1.18 -9.58
N ARG A 17 16.85 0.10 -9.67
CA ARG A 17 17.59 1.08 -10.48
C ARG A 17 18.69 1.69 -9.65
N GLN A 18 19.92 1.61 -10.15
CA GLN A 18 21.06 2.29 -9.60
C GLN A 18 21.84 2.88 -10.76
N ASP A 19 21.84 4.21 -10.85
CA ASP A 19 22.38 4.97 -11.98
C ASP A 19 21.79 4.52 -13.33
N SER A 20 22.65 4.13 -14.28
CA SER A 20 22.28 3.63 -15.62
C SER A 20 22.03 2.12 -15.66
N LYS A 21 22.10 1.42 -14.51
CA LYS A 21 21.93 -0.04 -14.43
C LYS A 21 20.62 -0.40 -13.75
N SER A 22 20.01 -1.48 -14.24
CA SER A 22 18.85 -2.11 -13.63
C SER A 22 19.22 -3.53 -13.23
N GLN A 23 19.05 -3.86 -11.96
CA GLN A 23 19.26 -5.20 -11.42
C GLN A 23 17.91 -5.87 -11.20
N VAL A 24 17.70 -7.07 -11.75
CA VAL A 24 16.54 -7.90 -11.41
C VAL A 24 16.74 -8.50 -10.03
N LEU A 25 15.70 -8.43 -9.20
CA LEU A 25 15.68 -8.92 -7.83
C LEU A 25 14.74 -10.11 -7.69
N SER A 26 15.08 -11.02 -6.79
CA SER A 26 14.10 -11.95 -6.19
C SER A 26 13.13 -11.22 -5.26
N PHE A 27 12.01 -11.86 -4.92
CA PHE A 27 11.05 -11.32 -3.95
C PHE A 27 11.71 -10.95 -2.61
N THR A 28 12.59 -11.81 -2.10
CA THR A 28 13.30 -11.59 -0.82
C THR A 28 14.33 -10.48 -0.88
N GLU A 29 14.89 -10.17 -2.06
CA GLU A 29 15.78 -9.02 -2.24
C GLU A 29 14.99 -7.71 -2.41
N ALA A 30 13.79 -7.77 -2.99
CA ALA A 30 12.88 -6.64 -3.09
C ALA A 30 12.25 -6.27 -1.74
N TYR A 31 11.89 -7.28 -0.94
CA TYR A 31 11.29 -7.16 0.39
C TYR A 31 12.09 -7.96 1.43
N PRO A 32 13.26 -7.43 1.84
CA PRO A 32 14.09 -8.11 2.83
C PRO A 32 13.34 -8.33 4.15
N ASP A 33 13.63 -9.47 4.78
CA ASP A 33 13.06 -9.91 6.07
C ASP A 33 11.52 -10.01 6.10
N TYR A 34 10.89 -10.15 4.93
CA TYR A 34 9.44 -10.32 4.86
C TYR A 34 9.00 -11.61 5.57
N HIS A 35 7.99 -11.47 6.42
CA HIS A 35 7.39 -12.58 7.15
C HIS A 35 5.86 -12.61 6.94
N PRO A 36 5.23 -13.80 6.83
CA PRO A 36 3.76 -13.90 6.67
C PRO A 36 2.91 -13.30 7.79
N GLN A 37 3.52 -12.94 8.94
CA GLN A 37 2.85 -12.26 10.06
C GLN A 37 3.09 -10.74 10.05
N ASP A 38 3.78 -10.22 9.04
CA ASP A 38 3.98 -8.79 8.91
C ASP A 38 2.65 -8.08 8.67
N ARG A 39 2.54 -6.90 9.29
CA ARG A 39 1.38 -6.03 9.24
C ARG A 39 1.72 -4.87 8.33
N VAL A 40 1.11 -4.87 7.15
CA VAL A 40 1.38 -3.91 6.09
C VAL A 40 0.35 -2.80 6.14
N GLY A 41 0.79 -1.57 6.34
CA GLY A 41 -0.05 -0.37 6.23
C GLY A 41 0.08 0.24 4.85
N LEU A 42 -1.06 0.50 4.20
CA LEU A 42 -1.17 1.06 2.86
C LEU A 42 -1.88 2.41 2.96
N VAL A 43 -1.11 3.49 3.02
CA VAL A 43 -1.66 4.85 3.23
C VAL A 43 -2.17 5.41 1.91
N SER A 44 -3.42 5.86 1.91
CA SER A 44 -4.12 6.37 0.74
C SER A 44 -4.94 7.63 1.12
N PRO A 45 -4.33 8.83 1.12
CA PRO A 45 -5.03 10.07 1.52
C PRO A 45 -6.24 10.39 0.64
N ARG A 46 -6.23 9.93 -0.60
CA ARG A 46 -7.39 9.80 -1.48
C ARG A 46 -7.55 8.35 -1.86
N LEU A 47 -8.79 7.88 -2.03
CA LEU A 47 -9.08 6.47 -2.30
C LEU A 47 -8.28 5.89 -3.47
N GLU A 48 -8.22 6.62 -4.57
CA GLU A 48 -7.65 6.13 -5.83
C GLU A 48 -6.13 6.01 -5.81
N ASP A 49 -5.46 6.91 -5.09
CA ASP A 49 -4.02 7.08 -5.15
C ASP A 49 -3.29 5.85 -4.62
N GLY A 50 -3.79 5.24 -3.55
CA GLY A 50 -3.25 4.01 -3.00
C GLY A 50 -3.58 2.80 -3.86
N VAL A 51 -4.81 2.69 -4.38
CA VAL A 51 -5.19 1.57 -5.27
C VAL A 51 -4.27 1.56 -6.49
N PHE A 52 -4.09 2.70 -7.15
CA PHE A 52 -3.22 2.80 -8.32
C PHE A 52 -1.73 2.69 -7.98
N GLY A 53 -1.28 3.46 -6.97
CA GLY A 53 0.14 3.58 -6.63
C GLY A 53 0.74 2.35 -5.95
N LEU A 54 -0.09 1.48 -5.37
CA LEU A 54 0.37 0.34 -4.57
C LEU A 54 0.02 -1.02 -5.18
N ALA A 55 -0.84 -1.10 -6.21
CA ALA A 55 -1.40 -2.35 -6.73
C ALA A 55 -0.37 -3.47 -6.93
N GLY A 56 0.75 -3.19 -7.60
CA GLY A 56 1.80 -4.16 -7.86
C GLY A 56 2.49 -4.65 -6.59
N ALA A 57 2.77 -3.76 -5.63
CA ALA A 57 3.39 -4.13 -4.37
C ALA A 57 2.44 -4.94 -3.48
N VAL A 58 1.17 -4.56 -3.40
CA VAL A 58 0.18 -5.24 -2.56
C VAL A 58 -0.05 -6.67 -3.04
N LEU A 59 -0.29 -6.86 -4.35
CA LEU A 59 -0.46 -8.20 -4.91
C LEU A 59 0.85 -9.00 -4.88
N GLY A 60 2.01 -8.36 -5.08
CA GLY A 60 3.31 -8.99 -4.92
C GLY A 60 3.53 -9.52 -3.49
N LEU A 61 3.18 -8.75 -2.46
CA LEU A 61 3.24 -9.21 -1.07
C LEU A 61 2.21 -10.30 -0.76
N ALA A 62 0.98 -10.17 -1.29
CA ALA A 62 -0.07 -11.17 -1.11
C ALA A 62 0.33 -12.51 -1.72
N THR A 63 0.86 -12.52 -2.94
CA THR A 63 1.37 -13.75 -3.56
C THR A 63 2.56 -14.33 -2.79
N GLY A 64 3.45 -13.50 -2.25
CA GLY A 64 4.56 -13.96 -1.40
C GLY A 64 4.07 -14.61 -0.10
N PHE A 65 2.99 -14.08 0.50
CA PHE A 65 2.29 -14.71 1.62
C PHE A 65 1.72 -16.08 1.23
N TYR A 66 0.97 -16.15 0.12
CA TYR A 66 0.31 -17.38 -0.31
C TYR A 66 1.28 -18.45 -0.79
N ASP A 67 2.40 -18.09 -1.41
CA ASP A 67 3.45 -19.04 -1.78
C ASP A 67 4.06 -19.73 -0.55
N CYS A 68 4.22 -19.01 0.57
CA CYS A 68 4.65 -19.61 1.84
C CYS A 68 3.61 -20.58 2.43
N LEU A 69 2.32 -20.34 2.20
CA LEU A 69 1.27 -21.27 2.61
C LEU A 69 1.21 -22.50 1.69
N ARG A 70 1.25 -22.29 0.37
CA ARG A 70 1.30 -23.36 -0.64
C ARG A 70 2.49 -24.29 -0.42
N SER A 71 3.66 -23.75 -0.08
CA SER A 71 4.86 -24.56 0.18
C SER A 71 4.74 -25.46 1.41
N LYS A 72 3.88 -25.13 2.36
CA LYS A 72 3.60 -25.97 3.55
C LYS A 72 2.64 -27.12 3.23
N GLY A 73 1.95 -27.07 2.09
CA GLY A 73 0.94 -28.04 1.66
C GLY A 73 -0.38 -27.92 2.41
N GLY A 74 -1.43 -28.53 1.85
CA GLY A 74 -2.78 -28.53 2.42
C GLY A 74 -3.63 -27.31 2.07
N GLU A 75 -4.89 -27.34 2.49
CA GLU A 75 -5.81 -26.21 2.39
C GLU A 75 -5.47 -25.14 3.44
N PHE A 76 -5.60 -23.86 3.07
CA PHE A 76 -5.39 -22.74 3.98
C PHE A 76 -6.50 -21.70 3.81
N PHE A 77 -6.87 -21.07 4.93
CA PHE A 77 -7.90 -20.02 5.00
C PHE A 77 -7.35 -18.73 5.63
N ASN A 78 -6.03 -18.58 5.64
CA ASN A 78 -5.35 -17.41 6.17
C ASN A 78 -5.25 -16.31 5.10
N TYR A 79 -5.19 -15.07 5.56
CA TYR A 79 -5.08 -13.88 4.72
C TYR A 79 -3.91 -13.03 5.19
N PRO A 80 -3.23 -12.31 4.28
CA PRO A 80 -2.18 -11.39 4.67
C PRO A 80 -2.75 -10.26 5.56
N GLN A 81 -1.96 -9.76 6.51
CA GLN A 81 -2.36 -8.63 7.36
C GLN A 81 -2.06 -7.30 6.65
N HIS A 82 -2.73 -7.08 5.52
CA HIS A 82 -2.69 -5.81 4.79
C HIS A 82 -3.83 -4.92 5.24
N HIS A 83 -3.53 -3.66 5.55
CA HIS A 83 -4.49 -2.69 6.03
C HIS A 83 -4.46 -1.44 5.15
N ALA A 84 -5.58 -1.08 4.54
CA ALA A 84 -5.74 0.17 3.80
C ALA A 84 -6.14 1.29 4.77
N PHE A 85 -5.35 2.37 4.81
CA PHE A 85 -5.67 3.58 5.56
C PHE A 85 -6.16 4.63 4.58
N ILE A 86 -7.48 4.80 4.52
CA ILE A 86 -8.17 5.55 3.49
C ILE A 86 -8.58 6.91 4.07
N GLY A 87 -8.17 7.98 3.40
CA GLY A 87 -8.46 9.34 3.83
C GLY A 87 -9.95 9.64 3.83
N GLY A 88 -10.46 10.13 4.95
CA GLY A 88 -11.84 10.54 5.07
C GLY A 88 -12.21 11.02 6.47
N ARG A 89 -13.45 11.49 6.61
CA ARG A 89 -14.00 11.98 7.88
C ARG A 89 -15.51 11.85 7.89
N ASN A 90 -16.07 11.51 9.04
CA ASN A 90 -17.53 11.45 9.25
C ASN A 90 -18.26 10.56 8.22
N GLY A 91 -17.65 9.43 7.83
CA GLY A 91 -18.22 8.51 6.84
C GLY A 91 -18.01 8.93 5.38
N ARG A 92 -17.46 10.13 5.12
CA ARG A 92 -17.08 10.59 3.79
C ARG A 92 -15.64 10.22 3.48
N VAL A 93 -15.42 9.75 2.27
CA VAL A 93 -14.13 9.33 1.73
C VAL A 93 -13.59 10.43 0.83
N HIS A 94 -12.32 10.79 1.00
CA HIS A 94 -11.65 11.74 0.13
C HIS A 94 -11.31 11.07 -1.20
N THR A 95 -11.71 11.69 -2.30
CA THR A 95 -11.40 11.25 -3.66
C THR A 95 -10.79 12.39 -4.46
N ARG A 96 -10.19 12.10 -5.61
CA ARG A 96 -9.70 13.16 -6.53
C ARG A 96 -10.78 14.15 -6.97
N ASN A 97 -12.04 13.72 -7.02
CA ASN A 97 -13.17 14.54 -7.42
C ASN A 97 -13.98 15.08 -6.23
N GLY A 98 -13.35 15.15 -5.05
CA GLY A 98 -13.97 15.64 -3.82
C GLY A 98 -14.51 14.54 -2.91
N ASP A 99 -15.04 14.93 -1.76
CA ASP A 99 -15.48 14.00 -0.72
C ASP A 99 -16.79 13.30 -1.08
N ARG A 100 -16.84 11.98 -0.93
CA ARG A 100 -18.02 11.15 -1.27
C ARG A 100 -18.48 10.30 -0.10
N ASP A 101 -19.80 10.13 0.00
CA ASP A 101 -20.40 9.10 0.84
C ASP A 101 -20.37 7.78 0.06
N LEU A 102 -19.60 6.80 0.53
CA LEU A 102 -19.48 5.48 -0.10
C LEU A 102 -20.00 4.41 0.85
N THR A 103 -20.71 3.42 0.31
CA THR A 103 -21.00 2.18 1.03
C THR A 103 -19.72 1.38 1.27
N ILE A 104 -19.73 0.46 2.24
CA ILE A 104 -18.57 -0.41 2.51
C ILE A 104 -18.10 -1.19 1.26
N PRO A 105 -19.00 -1.77 0.44
CA PRO A 105 -18.60 -2.37 -0.83
C PRO A 105 -17.92 -1.38 -1.78
N GLU A 106 -18.44 -0.16 -1.94
CA GLU A 106 -17.84 0.85 -2.83
C GLU A 106 -16.47 1.34 -2.34
N LEU A 107 -16.30 1.46 -1.01
CA LEU A 107 -15.03 1.81 -0.38
C LEU A 107 -13.95 0.74 -0.64
N GLY A 108 -14.32 -0.53 -0.49
CA GLY A 108 -13.36 -1.62 -0.42
C GLY A 108 -13.26 -2.52 -1.64
N SER A 109 -14.17 -2.41 -2.63
CA SER A 109 -14.20 -3.35 -3.76
C SER A 109 -12.86 -3.41 -4.51
N ALA A 110 -12.25 -2.25 -4.77
CA ALA A 110 -10.94 -2.16 -5.42
C ALA A 110 -9.84 -2.78 -4.54
N TRP A 111 -9.80 -2.43 -3.27
CA TRP A 111 -8.84 -2.96 -2.28
C TRP A 111 -8.96 -4.47 -2.07
N GLY A 112 -10.17 -4.99 -2.00
CA GLY A 112 -10.45 -6.42 -1.86
C GLY A 112 -9.97 -7.23 -3.07
N TRP A 113 -9.99 -6.63 -4.26
CA TRP A 113 -9.40 -7.24 -5.46
C TRP A 113 -7.87 -7.32 -5.41
N LEU A 114 -7.22 -6.53 -4.55
CA LEU A 114 -5.79 -6.56 -4.30
C LEU A 114 -5.42 -7.41 -3.08
N ASP A 115 -6.28 -8.29 -2.59
CA ASP A 115 -6.10 -9.07 -1.34
C ASP A 115 -5.98 -8.21 -0.06
N VAL A 116 -6.48 -6.97 -0.07
CA VAL A 116 -6.74 -6.23 1.17
C VAL A 116 -8.14 -6.60 1.65
N TRP A 117 -8.24 -7.67 2.40
CA TRP A 117 -9.49 -8.27 2.87
C TRP A 117 -9.27 -8.91 4.25
N PRO A 118 -10.28 -9.05 5.13
CA PRO A 118 -11.70 -8.67 5.00
C PRO A 118 -11.97 -7.17 5.18
N GLU A 119 -13.24 -6.78 5.17
CA GLU A 119 -13.69 -5.37 5.31
C GLU A 119 -13.10 -4.68 6.55
N THR A 120 -12.78 -5.44 7.61
CA THR A 120 -12.12 -4.93 8.82
C THR A 120 -10.69 -4.43 8.58
N ASN A 121 -10.15 -4.61 7.36
CA ASN A 121 -8.85 -4.10 6.93
C ASN A 121 -8.94 -2.78 6.15
N TRP A 122 -10.15 -2.23 5.96
CA TRP A 122 -10.36 -0.92 5.34
C TRP A 122 -10.67 0.11 6.42
N HIS A 123 -9.68 0.94 6.75
CA HIS A 123 -9.77 1.90 7.84
C HIS A 123 -9.99 3.28 7.26
N LEU A 124 -11.13 3.89 7.58
CA LEU A 124 -11.35 5.31 7.31
C LEU A 124 -10.60 6.13 8.38
N CYS A 125 -9.63 6.92 7.96
CA CYS A 125 -8.75 7.68 8.84
C CYS A 125 -8.79 9.16 8.45
N PRO A 126 -8.62 10.10 9.42
CA PRO A 126 -8.40 11.49 9.08
C PRO A 126 -7.30 11.60 8.03
N ALA A 127 -7.55 12.33 6.94
CA ALA A 127 -6.62 12.50 5.83
C ALA A 127 -5.48 13.48 6.18
N THR A 128 -4.85 13.27 7.34
CA THR A 128 -3.67 13.97 7.83
C THR A 128 -2.57 12.93 8.14
N PRO A 129 -1.28 13.31 8.04
CA PRO A 129 -0.18 12.43 8.42
C PRO A 129 -0.33 11.87 9.85
N ALA A 130 -0.69 12.71 10.83
CA ALA A 130 -0.93 12.27 12.20
C ALA A 130 -2.06 11.23 12.32
N GLY A 131 -3.18 11.42 11.62
CA GLY A 131 -4.29 10.46 11.63
C GLY A 131 -3.93 9.10 11.02
N MET A 132 -3.14 9.10 9.95
CA MET A 132 -2.65 7.87 9.31
C MET A 132 -1.58 7.16 10.15
N LEU A 133 -0.69 7.92 10.80
CA LEU A 133 0.27 7.39 11.77
C LEU A 133 -0.42 6.81 13.01
N GLU A 134 -1.53 7.41 13.45
CA GLU A 134 -2.33 6.86 14.53
C GLU A 134 -2.85 5.46 14.18
N ALA A 135 -3.38 5.29 12.96
CA ALA A 135 -3.84 4.00 12.47
C ALA A 135 -2.71 2.98 12.42
N ALA A 136 -1.55 3.38 11.87
CA ALA A 136 -0.35 2.54 11.84
C ALA A 136 0.08 2.08 13.25
N PHE A 137 0.07 3.00 14.22
CA PHE A 137 0.38 2.73 15.62
C PHE A 137 -0.63 1.76 16.25
N ARG A 138 -1.94 2.06 16.14
CA ARG A 138 -3.02 1.25 16.76
C ARG A 138 -3.04 -0.17 16.21
N LEU A 139 -2.82 -0.33 14.91
CA LEU A 139 -2.82 -1.64 14.24
C LEU A 139 -1.46 -2.33 14.29
N GLN A 140 -0.45 -1.69 14.89
CA GLN A 140 0.90 -2.21 15.05
C GLN A 140 1.56 -2.59 13.72
N VAL A 141 1.37 -1.73 12.71
CA VAL A 141 2.03 -1.87 11.40
C VAL A 141 3.53 -1.95 11.58
N ASN A 142 4.17 -2.85 10.83
CA ASN A 142 5.62 -3.00 10.81
C ASN A 142 6.22 -2.84 9.40
N ARG A 143 5.37 -2.66 8.37
CA ARG A 143 5.77 -2.38 6.99
C ARG A 143 4.83 -1.33 6.42
N LEU A 144 5.34 -0.16 6.06
CA LEU A 144 4.47 0.98 5.72
C LEU A 144 4.72 1.48 4.30
N PHE A 145 3.66 1.59 3.52
CA PHE A 145 3.66 2.29 2.23
C PHE A 145 3.02 3.66 2.42
N TRP A 146 3.74 4.71 2.00
CA TRP A 146 3.38 6.09 2.28
C TRP A 146 3.52 6.97 1.03
N PRO A 147 2.60 7.89 0.72
CA PRO A 147 2.75 8.76 -0.45
C PRO A 147 3.84 9.80 -0.20
N VAL A 148 4.80 9.95 -1.13
CA VAL A 148 5.93 10.89 -0.94
C VAL A 148 5.48 12.34 -0.75
N SER A 149 4.34 12.71 -1.34
CA SER A 149 3.77 14.05 -1.25
C SER A 149 3.01 14.32 0.05
N PHE A 150 2.79 13.30 0.89
CA PHE A 150 1.97 13.37 2.08
C PHE A 150 2.79 13.59 3.35
N MET A 151 3.49 14.73 3.38
CA MET A 151 4.34 15.13 4.50
C MET A 151 3.58 16.02 5.49
N PRO A 152 3.97 16.05 6.77
CA PRO A 152 3.25 16.81 7.77
C PRO A 152 3.54 18.30 7.67
N GLY A 153 2.49 19.10 7.86
CA GLY A 153 2.59 20.52 8.16
C GLY A 153 2.41 20.75 9.66
N THR A 154 1.68 21.80 10.01
CA THR A 154 1.22 22.01 11.39
C THR A 154 0.24 20.91 11.80
N VAL A 155 0.38 20.40 13.02
CA VAL A 155 -0.48 19.35 13.58
C VAL A 155 -1.14 19.89 14.86
N ASP A 156 -2.47 19.94 14.87
CA ASP A 156 -3.23 20.43 16.03
C ASP A 156 -3.25 19.41 17.17
N GLU A 157 -3.35 18.12 16.83
CA GLU A 157 -3.44 17.00 17.78
C GLU A 157 -2.30 16.00 17.53
N PRO A 158 -1.08 16.28 18.02
CA PRO A 158 0.05 15.38 17.87
C PRO A 158 -0.14 14.09 18.67
N LEU A 159 0.40 13.00 18.15
CA LEU A 159 0.49 11.69 18.80
C LEU A 159 1.42 11.75 20.01
N SER A 160 1.14 10.94 21.02
CA SER A 160 2.05 10.87 22.18
C SER A 160 3.47 10.42 21.81
N HIS A 161 4.47 10.86 22.57
CA HIS A 161 5.85 10.36 22.46
C HIS A 161 5.95 8.81 22.64
N TYR A 162 4.98 8.20 23.35
CA TYR A 162 4.88 6.74 23.43
C TYR A 162 4.60 6.10 22.06
N ALA A 163 3.73 6.70 21.25
CA ALA A 163 3.46 6.22 19.89
C ALA A 163 4.71 6.29 19.01
N TYR A 164 5.49 7.39 19.11
CA TYR A 164 6.79 7.50 18.43
C TYR A 164 7.72 6.34 18.79
N ARG A 165 7.93 6.08 20.09
CA ARG A 165 8.80 4.98 20.55
C ARG A 165 8.34 3.62 20.06
N LEU A 166 7.02 3.37 20.06
CA LEU A 166 6.48 2.09 19.60
C LEU A 166 6.66 1.92 18.09
N LEU A 167 6.37 2.95 17.29
CA LEU A 167 6.55 2.92 15.84
C LEU A 167 8.03 2.71 15.49
N ARG A 168 8.94 3.47 16.13
CA ARG A 168 10.39 3.33 15.95
C ARG A 168 10.88 1.91 16.25
N GLY A 169 10.36 1.29 17.31
CA GLY A 169 10.75 -0.08 17.68
C GLY A 169 10.11 -1.19 16.84
N ARG A 170 9.11 -0.87 15.99
CA ARG A 170 8.33 -1.88 15.26
C ARG A 170 8.43 -1.79 13.74
N LEU A 171 8.53 -0.58 13.18
CA LEU A 171 8.65 -0.41 11.74
C LEU A 171 9.94 -1.06 11.26
N LYS A 172 9.81 -2.11 10.44
CA LYS A 172 10.90 -2.80 9.76
C LYS A 172 11.30 -2.08 8.47
N SER A 173 10.33 -1.46 7.80
CA SER A 173 10.56 -0.81 6.51
C SER A 173 9.47 0.19 6.18
N VAL A 174 9.88 1.26 5.50
CA VAL A 174 8.98 2.26 4.92
C VAL A 174 9.29 2.39 3.43
N TRP A 175 8.27 2.50 2.61
CA TRP A 175 8.40 2.76 1.18
C TRP A 175 7.55 3.95 0.79
N TYR A 176 8.19 4.95 0.19
CA TYR A 176 7.45 5.99 -0.50
C TYR A 176 6.98 5.51 -1.86
N TYR A 177 5.72 5.81 -2.20
CA TYR A 177 5.17 5.66 -3.54
C TYR A 177 4.83 7.03 -4.13
N ASP A 178 4.48 7.07 -5.41
CA ASP A 178 4.25 8.32 -6.16
C ASP A 178 5.50 9.22 -6.22
N CYS A 179 6.68 8.59 -6.30
CA CYS A 179 7.98 9.28 -6.34
C CYS A 179 8.71 9.02 -7.66
N GLU A 180 9.20 10.09 -8.30
CA GLU A 180 9.96 10.00 -9.56
C GLU A 180 11.33 9.32 -9.38
N ASP A 181 11.93 9.48 -8.19
CA ASP A 181 13.22 8.93 -7.79
C ASP A 181 13.10 7.53 -7.13
N GLY A 182 11.93 6.91 -7.20
CA GLY A 182 11.70 5.54 -6.75
C GLY A 182 12.61 4.55 -7.48
N ASN A 183 13.47 3.88 -6.72
CA ASN A 183 14.49 2.99 -7.27
C ASN A 183 14.07 1.51 -7.28
N LEU A 184 13.05 1.12 -6.53
CA LEU A 184 12.45 -0.22 -6.58
C LEU A 184 11.27 -0.19 -7.56
N GLU A 185 11.38 -0.94 -8.64
CA GLU A 185 10.31 -1.11 -9.62
C GLU A 185 9.64 -2.47 -9.41
N VAL A 186 8.32 -2.46 -9.31
CA VAL A 186 7.50 -3.67 -9.24
C VAL A 186 6.65 -3.72 -10.49
N ARG A 187 7.00 -4.61 -11.41
CA ARG A 187 6.25 -4.83 -12.64
C ARG A 187 5.36 -6.06 -12.50
N ALA A 188 4.06 -5.88 -12.62
CA ALA A 188 3.07 -6.93 -12.74
C ALA A 188 2.75 -7.19 -14.22
N SER A 189 2.62 -8.45 -14.60
CA SER A 189 2.30 -8.88 -15.97
C SER A 189 1.31 -10.04 -15.98
N GLY A 190 0.75 -10.38 -17.14
CA GLY A 190 -0.20 -11.48 -17.27
C GLY A 190 -1.39 -11.35 -16.32
N SER A 191 -1.69 -12.41 -15.58
CA SER A 191 -2.81 -12.47 -14.64
C SER A 191 -2.74 -11.39 -13.55
N ALA A 192 -1.54 -11.04 -13.07
CA ALA A 192 -1.39 -9.96 -12.10
C ALA A 192 -1.85 -8.62 -12.68
N ALA A 193 -1.44 -8.30 -13.91
CA ALA A 193 -1.86 -7.07 -14.58
C ALA A 193 -3.37 -7.05 -14.85
N ASP A 194 -3.98 -8.21 -15.16
CA ASP A 194 -5.43 -8.33 -15.32
C ASP A 194 -6.18 -8.05 -14.02
N VAL A 195 -5.75 -8.63 -12.90
CA VAL A 195 -6.32 -8.37 -11.57
C VAL A 195 -6.21 -6.90 -11.19
N ILE A 196 -5.07 -6.26 -11.47
CA ILE A 196 -4.89 -4.82 -11.21
C ILE A 196 -5.87 -4.00 -12.04
N ARG A 197 -6.04 -4.31 -13.34
CA ARG A 197 -7.01 -3.60 -14.19
C ARG A 197 -8.44 -3.77 -13.67
N GLU A 198 -8.84 -4.98 -13.32
CA GLU A 198 -10.15 -5.25 -12.70
C GLU A 198 -10.32 -4.52 -11.35
N SER A 199 -9.26 -4.39 -10.55
CA SER A 199 -9.29 -3.61 -9.31
C SER A 199 -9.58 -2.13 -9.59
N LEU A 200 -8.90 -1.55 -10.59
CA LEU A 200 -9.06 -0.16 -10.94
C LEU A 200 -10.44 0.14 -11.57
N GLU A 201 -11.01 -0.80 -12.32
CA GLU A 201 -12.38 -0.71 -12.86
C GLU A 201 -13.47 -0.66 -11.77
N ARG A 202 -13.11 -1.03 -10.52
CA ARG A 202 -14.00 -0.98 -9.36
C ARG A 202 -13.95 0.33 -8.60
N LEU A 203 -13.01 1.22 -8.93
CA LEU A 203 -13.04 2.58 -8.44
C LEU A 203 -14.29 3.29 -8.98
N PRO A 204 -14.85 4.27 -8.26
CA PRO A 204 -15.94 5.10 -8.78
C PRO A 204 -15.55 5.68 -10.15
N ARG A 205 -16.39 5.50 -11.18
CA ARG A 205 -16.05 5.76 -12.60
C ARG A 205 -15.39 7.11 -12.85
N GLU A 206 -15.94 8.16 -12.26
CA GLU A 206 -15.46 9.54 -12.40
C GLU A 206 -14.01 9.70 -11.92
N ASN A 207 -13.58 8.86 -10.97
CA ASN A 207 -12.25 8.90 -10.39
C ASN A 207 -11.25 8.06 -11.21
N ALA A 208 -11.74 7.07 -11.95
CA ALA A 208 -10.95 6.25 -12.85
C ALA A 208 -10.47 7.07 -14.06
N GLU A 209 -11.35 7.89 -14.66
CA GLU A 209 -11.07 8.66 -15.89
C GLU A 209 -9.84 9.59 -15.79
N ASN A 210 -9.49 10.06 -14.60
CA ASN A 210 -8.33 10.95 -14.37
C ASN A 210 -7.02 10.21 -14.04
N LEU A 211 -7.06 8.88 -13.83
CA LEU A 211 -5.87 8.06 -13.58
C LEU A 211 -5.25 7.52 -14.87
N TYR A 212 -6.02 7.54 -15.96
CA TYR A 212 -5.64 6.96 -17.25
C TYR A 212 -5.27 8.05 -18.25
N ASP A 213 -3.97 8.18 -18.50
CA ASP A 213 -3.53 8.44 -19.87
C ASP A 213 -3.79 7.13 -20.65
N GLY A 214 -4.47 7.22 -21.81
CA GLY A 214 -4.90 6.08 -22.63
C GLY A 214 -3.79 5.10 -23.05
N GLU A 215 -2.51 5.42 -22.85
CA GLU A 215 -1.40 4.46 -23.01
C GLU A 215 -1.40 3.37 -21.94
N THR A 216 -1.84 3.66 -20.71
CA THR A 216 -1.69 2.74 -19.55
C THR A 216 -2.58 1.50 -19.68
N THR A 217 -3.75 1.62 -20.31
CA THR A 217 -4.67 0.49 -20.55
C THR A 217 -4.26 -0.40 -21.71
N SER A 218 -3.40 0.10 -22.61
CA SER A 218 -2.89 -0.66 -23.76
C SER A 218 -1.66 -1.51 -23.44
N ARG A 219 -0.98 -1.22 -22.32
CA ARG A 219 0.23 -1.94 -21.92
C ARG A 219 -0.14 -3.31 -21.34
N PRO A 220 0.57 -4.39 -21.73
CA PRO A 220 0.32 -5.73 -21.19
C PRO A 220 0.85 -5.91 -19.75
N TRP A 221 1.33 -4.84 -19.12
CA TRP A 221 1.94 -4.84 -17.79
C TRP A 221 1.61 -3.54 -17.05
N PHE A 222 1.68 -3.62 -15.72
CA PHE A 222 1.54 -2.49 -14.80
C PHE A 222 2.85 -2.34 -14.01
N GLU A 223 3.28 -1.12 -13.71
CA GLU A 223 4.53 -0.88 -12.97
C GLU A 223 4.34 0.21 -11.93
N ASN A 224 4.71 -0.11 -10.69
CA ASN A 224 4.80 0.85 -9.61
C ASN A 224 6.27 1.06 -9.24
N ARG A 225 6.60 2.29 -8.82
CA ARG A 225 7.93 2.63 -8.31
C ARG A 225 7.85 3.03 -6.85
N PHE A 226 8.86 2.60 -6.11
CA PHE A 226 8.97 2.82 -4.69
C PHE A 226 10.36 3.30 -4.31
N LYS A 227 10.43 4.20 -3.35
CA LYS A 227 11.67 4.62 -2.71
C LYS A 227 11.70 4.02 -1.30
N PRO A 228 12.58 3.05 -1.01
CA PRO A 228 12.77 2.59 0.35
C PRO A 228 13.38 3.72 1.20
N VAL A 229 12.88 3.86 2.41
CA VAL A 229 13.34 4.85 3.39
C VAL A 229 13.56 4.14 4.72
N GLU A 230 14.67 4.49 5.38
CA GLU A 230 14.94 4.00 6.72
C GLU A 230 13.83 4.45 7.69
N PRO A 231 13.26 3.54 8.51
CA PRO A 231 12.19 3.89 9.44
C PRO A 231 12.49 5.10 10.33
N GLU A 232 13.73 5.23 10.81
CA GLU A 232 14.18 6.38 11.60
C GLU A 232 14.08 7.69 10.83
N ALA A 233 14.58 7.72 9.59
CA ALA A 233 14.52 8.92 8.74
C ALA A 233 13.07 9.31 8.43
N PHE A 234 12.21 8.33 8.15
CA PHE A 234 10.78 8.57 8.00
C PHE A 234 10.15 9.18 9.27
N LEU A 235 10.49 8.66 10.45
CA LEU A 235 9.94 9.19 11.71
C LEU A 235 10.51 10.56 12.09
N GLU A 236 11.72 10.90 11.66
CA GLU A 236 12.29 12.24 11.76
C GLU A 236 11.52 13.25 10.88
N ASP A 237 11.22 12.88 9.63
CA ASP A 237 10.36 13.67 8.74
C ASP A 237 8.95 13.85 9.31
N MET A 238 8.49 12.87 10.11
CA MET A 238 7.20 12.88 10.80
C MET A 238 7.23 13.49 12.21
N SER A 239 8.35 14.08 12.63
CA SER A 239 8.56 14.52 14.03
C SER A 239 7.47 15.43 14.57
N VAL A 240 6.96 16.37 13.75
CA VAL A 240 5.88 17.30 14.13
C VAL A 240 4.53 16.62 14.39
N CYS A 241 4.37 15.35 13.99
CA CYS A 241 3.19 14.54 14.32
C CYS A 241 3.24 13.98 15.74
N PHE A 242 4.31 14.20 16.50
CA PHE A 242 4.46 13.69 17.86
C PHE A 242 4.65 14.81 18.87
N THR A 243 4.21 14.58 20.10
CA THR A 243 4.53 15.45 21.23
C THR A 243 6.01 15.33 21.55
N ASP A 244 6.62 16.44 21.98
CA ASP A 244 7.96 16.43 22.57
C ASP A 244 8.01 15.44 23.74
N GLY A 245 9.14 14.73 23.86
CA GLY A 245 9.39 13.66 24.83
C GLY A 245 10.08 14.13 26.10
#